data_AF-C3Y8R3-F1
#
_entry.id   AF-C3Y8R3-F1
#
_cell.length_a   1.000
_cell.length_b   1.000
_cell.length_c   1.000
_cell.angle_alpha   90.00
_cell.angle_beta   90.00
_cell.angle_gamma   90.00
#
_symmetry.space_group_name_H-M   'P 1'
#
loop_
_entity.id
_entity.type
_entity.pdbx_description
1 polymer ?
#
loop_
_entity_poly.entity_id
_entity_poly.type
_entity_poly.pdbx_seq_one_letter_code
_entity_poly.pdbx_strand_id
1 'polypeptide(L)'
;VTFTCNTGYVLNGASSTTCQADGTWSDPVPTCARVQCPLLTAPANGARTPPIGANFYQDMVTFTCNTGYVRNGALSTACQADGTWSDTVPTCTRKPTFKLIHGCFKLYDTFVMVMFICNPGYHLNGASSVTCRADGTWSNSAPTCTPVPCPTLTVPTNGALSPPGPYAYPTHVTVTCNSGYQLNGVSPVTCQADGTWSNPVPTCTPIPCPMLTVPTNGALSPPGQHFYPNVVTFTCNTGYVLDGVSNTTCQADGSWTNPVPTCRRKMIIID
;
A
#
# COMPACT_ATOMS: atom_id res chain seq x y z
N VAL A 1 -60.15 -29.52 47.25
CA VAL A 1 -58.71 -29.76 47.13
C VAL A 1 -58.11 -28.63 46.31
N THR A 2 -56.97 -28.06 46.74
CA THR A 2 -56.27 -26.98 46.04
C THR A 2 -54.97 -27.49 45.44
N PHE A 3 -54.63 -27.04 44.23
CA PHE A 3 -53.43 -27.45 43.51
C PHE A 3 -52.43 -26.29 43.42
N THR A 4 -51.15 -26.60 43.58
CA THR A 4 -50.05 -25.66 43.40
C THR A 4 -48.92 -26.34 42.63
N CYS A 5 -48.14 -25.56 41.89
CA CYS A 5 -46.98 -26.06 41.15
C CYS A 5 -45.68 -25.66 41.85
N ASN A 6 -44.64 -26.46 41.65
CA ASN A 6 -43.29 -26.12 42.08
C ASN A 6 -42.77 -24.87 41.36
N THR A 7 -41.79 -24.19 41.96
CA THR A 7 -41.14 -23.02 41.35
C THR A 7 -40.69 -23.28 39.91
N GLY A 8 -41.04 -22.37 39.00
CA GLY A 8 -40.74 -22.49 37.57
C GLY A 8 -41.73 -23.34 36.78
N TYR A 9 -42.88 -23.68 37.37
CA TYR A 9 -44.00 -24.34 36.69
C TYR A 9 -45.30 -23.53 36.85
N VAL A 10 -46.09 -23.47 35.79
CA VAL A 10 -47.40 -22.79 35.72
C VAL A 10 -48.50 -23.84 35.74
N LEU A 11 -49.55 -23.58 36.54
CA LEU A 11 -50.72 -24.44 36.65
C LEU A 11 -51.63 -24.26 35.43
N ASN A 12 -51.85 -25.35 34.70
CA ASN A 12 -52.78 -25.42 33.58
C ASN A 12 -54.02 -26.23 33.99
N GLY A 13 -55.09 -25.52 34.35
CA GLY A 13 -56.38 -26.06 34.80
C GLY A 13 -56.90 -25.33 36.03
N ALA A 14 -57.96 -25.85 36.65
CA ALA A 14 -58.55 -25.24 37.85
C ALA A 14 -57.57 -25.29 39.04
N SER A 15 -57.43 -24.17 39.77
CA SER A 15 -56.60 -24.09 40.98
C SER A 15 -57.18 -24.84 42.18
N SER A 16 -58.43 -25.26 42.09
CA SER A 16 -59.10 -26.09 43.07
C SER A 16 -60.18 -26.95 42.42
N THR A 17 -60.44 -28.11 43.00
CA THR A 17 -61.58 -28.97 42.66
C THR A 17 -62.35 -29.35 43.93
N THR A 18 -63.67 -29.51 43.81
CA THR A 18 -64.57 -29.83 44.93
C THR A 18 -65.33 -31.13 44.67
N CYS A 19 -65.56 -31.92 45.72
CA CYS A 19 -66.33 -33.16 45.62
C CYS A 19 -67.83 -32.81 45.61
N GLN A 20 -68.52 -33.25 44.58
CA GLN A 20 -69.94 -32.98 44.35
C GLN A 20 -70.81 -34.07 44.99
N ALA A 21 -72.12 -33.79 45.11
CA ALA A 21 -73.08 -34.70 45.75
C ALA A 21 -73.24 -36.04 45.03
N ASP A 22 -72.90 -36.10 43.74
CA ASP A 22 -72.90 -37.32 42.91
C ASP A 22 -71.60 -38.15 43.03
N GLY A 23 -70.66 -37.71 43.87
CA GLY A 23 -69.37 -38.35 44.08
C GLY A 23 -68.30 -38.02 43.04
N THR A 24 -68.57 -37.09 42.10
CA THR A 24 -67.59 -36.64 41.10
C THR A 24 -66.87 -35.36 41.52
N TRP A 25 -65.76 -35.06 40.84
CA TRP A 25 -64.97 -33.84 41.07
C TRP A 25 -65.42 -32.72 40.12
N SER A 26 -65.55 -31.50 40.62
CA SER A 26 -65.98 -30.33 39.84
C SER A 26 -65.09 -30.05 38.63
N ASP A 27 -63.80 -30.34 38.77
CA ASP A 27 -62.78 -30.09 37.76
C ASP A 27 -61.78 -31.25 37.72
N PRO A 28 -61.23 -31.59 36.53
CA PRO A 28 -60.16 -32.58 36.40
C PRO A 28 -58.88 -32.09 37.08
N VAL A 29 -57.99 -33.03 37.41
CA VAL A 29 -56.69 -32.71 38.00
C VAL A 29 -55.87 -31.85 37.03
N PRO A 30 -55.40 -30.66 37.43
CA PRO A 30 -54.63 -29.77 36.57
C PRO A 30 -53.21 -30.31 36.32
N THR A 31 -52.56 -29.80 35.29
CA THR A 31 -51.17 -30.13 34.97
C THR A 31 -50.23 -28.96 35.26
N CYS A 32 -48.98 -29.25 35.63
CA CYS A 32 -47.95 -28.23 35.81
C CYS A 32 -47.01 -28.22 34.60
N ALA A 33 -47.03 -27.14 33.81
CA ALA A 33 -46.15 -26.96 32.67
C ALA A 33 -44.94 -26.08 33.05
N ARG A 34 -43.77 -26.32 32.47
CA ARG A 34 -42.58 -25.48 32.71
C ARG A 34 -42.86 -24.05 32.22
N VAL A 35 -42.41 -23.06 32.98
CA VAL A 35 -42.39 -21.66 32.55
C VAL A 35 -41.59 -21.55 31.26
N GLN A 36 -42.12 -20.79 30.30
CA GLN A 36 -41.54 -20.63 28.97
C GLN A 36 -40.99 -19.20 28.82
N CYS A 37 -39.68 -19.09 28.58
CA CYS A 37 -39.02 -17.84 28.28
C CYS A 37 -39.16 -17.45 26.79
N PRO A 38 -38.99 -16.15 26.45
CA PRO A 38 -38.93 -15.70 25.06
C PRO A 38 -37.87 -16.46 24.26
N LEU A 39 -38.15 -16.76 22.99
CA LEU A 39 -37.21 -17.46 22.13
C LEU A 39 -36.02 -16.55 21.79
N LEU A 40 -34.80 -17.00 22.08
CA LEU A 40 -33.58 -16.29 21.73
C LEU A 40 -33.15 -16.55 20.28
N THR A 41 -32.50 -15.58 19.66
CA THR A 41 -31.85 -15.73 18.37
C THR A 41 -30.33 -15.78 18.52
N ALA A 42 -29.64 -16.31 17.52
CA ALA A 42 -28.18 -16.22 17.47
C ALA A 42 -27.74 -14.75 17.33
N PRO A 43 -26.65 -14.34 17.99
CA PRO A 43 -26.11 -13.00 17.79
C PRO A 43 -25.58 -12.84 16.36
N ALA A 44 -25.61 -11.61 15.83
CA ALA A 44 -24.98 -11.30 14.55
C ALA A 44 -23.49 -11.67 14.58
N ASN A 45 -23.00 -12.35 13.55
CA ASN A 45 -21.64 -12.91 13.51
C ASN A 45 -21.31 -13.91 14.63
N GLY A 46 -22.32 -14.64 15.10
CA GLY A 46 -22.16 -15.75 16.02
C GLY A 46 -23.25 -16.81 15.86
N ALA A 47 -23.21 -17.80 16.73
CA ALA A 47 -24.14 -18.91 16.79
C ALA A 47 -24.61 -19.15 18.23
N ARG A 48 -25.78 -19.77 18.39
CA ARG A 48 -26.27 -20.28 19.67
C ARG A 48 -26.33 -21.81 19.66
N THR A 49 -26.19 -22.42 20.84
CA THR A 49 -26.30 -23.86 21.06
C THR A 49 -27.28 -24.11 22.22
N PRO A 50 -28.36 -24.88 22.01
CA PRO A 50 -28.80 -25.48 20.75
C PRO A 50 -29.28 -24.43 19.71
N PRO A 51 -29.28 -24.75 18.41
CA PRO A 51 -29.64 -23.80 17.35
C PRO A 51 -31.09 -23.33 17.39
N ILE A 52 -32.02 -24.17 17.87
CA ILE A 52 -33.46 -23.91 17.96
C ILE A 52 -33.96 -24.46 19.31
N GLY A 53 -35.02 -23.85 19.86
CA GLY A 53 -35.67 -24.32 21.09
C GLY A 53 -34.91 -23.93 22.36
N ALA A 54 -34.97 -24.81 23.36
CA ALA A 54 -34.38 -24.63 24.69
C ALA A 54 -34.77 -23.28 25.32
N ASN A 55 -36.06 -23.10 25.60
CA ASN A 55 -36.63 -21.87 26.15
C ASN A 55 -37.62 -22.15 27.30
N PHE A 56 -37.47 -23.27 27.99
CA PHE A 56 -38.24 -23.60 29.19
C PHE A 56 -37.38 -23.51 30.44
N TYR A 57 -38.00 -23.34 31.61
CA TYR A 57 -37.33 -23.18 32.90
C TYR A 57 -36.18 -24.18 33.12
N GLN A 58 -34.98 -23.67 33.44
CA GLN A 58 -33.68 -24.39 33.54
C GLN A 58 -32.98 -24.75 32.23
N ASP A 59 -33.56 -24.47 31.06
CA ASP A 59 -32.83 -24.59 29.80
C ASP A 59 -31.69 -23.56 29.76
N MET A 60 -30.53 -24.00 29.26
CA MET A 60 -29.34 -23.17 29.08
C MET A 60 -29.01 -23.04 27.59
N VAL A 61 -28.73 -21.80 27.17
CA VAL A 61 -28.32 -21.47 25.81
C VAL A 61 -26.91 -20.89 25.85
N THR A 62 -26.00 -21.50 25.10
CA THR A 62 -24.60 -21.03 24.98
C THR A 62 -24.39 -20.31 23.66
N PHE A 63 -23.58 -19.27 23.64
CA PHE A 63 -23.28 -18.47 22.44
C PHE A 63 -21.83 -18.63 22.02
N THR A 64 -21.55 -18.62 20.73
CA THR A 64 -20.20 -18.61 20.15
C THR A 64 -20.11 -17.52 19.09
N CYS A 65 -18.94 -16.91 18.91
CA CYS A 65 -18.73 -15.93 17.85
C CYS A 65 -17.98 -16.58 16.68
N ASN A 66 -18.28 -16.13 15.47
CA ASN A 66 -17.63 -16.60 14.25
C ASN A 66 -16.12 -16.25 14.27
N THR A 67 -15.34 -16.95 13.45
CA THR A 67 -13.92 -16.64 13.27
C THR A 67 -13.73 -15.16 12.92
N GLY A 68 -12.81 -14.49 13.62
CA GLY A 68 -12.57 -13.06 13.43
C GLY A 68 -13.45 -12.15 14.30
N TYR A 69 -14.24 -12.68 15.25
CA TYR A 69 -15.04 -11.90 16.19
C TYR A 69 -14.71 -12.26 17.66
N VAL A 70 -15.05 -11.38 18.59
CA VAL A 70 -14.89 -11.52 20.06
C VAL A 70 -16.25 -11.33 20.73
N ARG A 71 -16.57 -12.20 21.71
CA ARG A 71 -17.81 -12.16 22.49
C ARG A 71 -17.73 -11.09 23.57
N ASN A 72 -18.64 -10.13 23.54
CA ASN A 72 -18.87 -9.15 24.61
C ASN A 72 -20.20 -9.48 25.29
N GLY A 73 -20.14 -10.01 26.51
CA GLY A 73 -21.30 -10.46 27.29
C GLY A 73 -21.15 -11.90 27.79
N ALA A 74 -22.23 -12.46 28.34
CA ALA A 74 -22.24 -13.78 28.94
C ALA A 74 -21.97 -14.90 27.91
N LEU A 75 -21.24 -15.95 28.33
CA LEU A 75 -21.02 -17.16 27.54
C LEU A 75 -22.34 -17.93 27.31
N SER A 76 -23.21 -17.92 28.30
CA SER A 76 -24.47 -18.65 28.33
C SER A 76 -25.53 -17.87 29.11
N THR A 77 -26.79 -18.19 28.89
CA THR A 77 -27.94 -17.65 29.62
C THR A 77 -28.92 -18.78 29.95
N ALA A 78 -29.59 -18.71 31.09
CA ALA A 78 -30.53 -19.73 31.57
C ALA A 78 -31.94 -19.17 31.75
N CYS A 79 -32.96 -19.97 31.40
CA CYS A 79 -34.37 -19.58 31.55
C CYS A 79 -34.81 -19.69 33.01
N GLN A 80 -35.25 -18.58 33.60
CA GLN A 80 -35.57 -18.43 35.02
C GLN A 80 -37.05 -18.69 35.30
N ALA A 81 -37.37 -18.82 36.59
CA ALA A 81 -38.71 -19.17 37.05
C ALA A 81 -39.75 -18.05 36.83
N ASP A 82 -39.29 -16.81 36.62
CA ASP A 82 -40.11 -15.64 36.32
C ASP A 82 -40.39 -15.47 34.81
N GLY A 83 -39.89 -16.39 33.98
CA GLY A 83 -40.04 -16.33 32.53
C GLY A 83 -39.02 -15.43 31.82
N THR A 84 -37.98 -14.97 32.52
CA THR A 84 -36.90 -14.17 31.96
C THR A 84 -35.60 -14.96 31.82
N TRP A 85 -34.65 -14.41 31.06
CA TRP A 85 -33.32 -14.98 30.87
C TRP A 85 -32.34 -14.36 31.85
N SER A 86 -31.45 -15.18 32.45
CA SER A 86 -30.44 -14.71 33.41
C SER A 86 -29.51 -13.63 32.84
N ASP A 87 -29.27 -13.71 31.54
CA ASP A 87 -28.40 -12.80 30.80
C ASP A 87 -28.98 -12.50 29.41
N THR A 88 -28.63 -11.34 28.87
CA THR A 88 -28.99 -10.95 27.50
C THR A 88 -28.10 -11.65 26.47
N VAL A 89 -28.59 -11.77 25.23
CA VAL A 89 -27.79 -12.28 24.10
C VAL A 89 -26.51 -11.43 23.95
N PRO A 90 -25.31 -12.01 23.92
CA PRO A 90 -24.05 -11.28 23.83
C PRO A 90 -23.85 -10.68 22.43
N THR A 91 -22.99 -9.68 22.32
CA THR A 91 -22.61 -9.12 21.01
C THR A 91 -21.30 -9.73 20.53
N CYS A 92 -21.22 -10.08 19.24
CA CYS A 92 -19.97 -10.47 18.60
C CYS A 92 -19.40 -9.27 17.86
N THR A 93 -18.32 -8.70 18.37
CA THR A 93 -17.64 -7.56 17.75
C THR A 93 -16.45 -8.06 16.94
N ARG A 94 -16.23 -7.47 15.76
CA ARG A 94 -15.14 -7.89 14.88
C ARG A 94 -13.81 -7.66 15.59
N LYS A 95 -12.95 -8.69 15.60
CA LYS A 95 -11.54 -8.55 16.01
C LYS A 95 -10.96 -7.38 15.23
N PRO A 96 -10.28 -6.42 15.89
CA PRO A 96 -9.67 -5.31 15.18
C PRO A 96 -8.72 -5.86 14.12
N THR A 97 -9.02 -5.65 12.84
CA THR A 97 -8.01 -5.80 11.79
C THR A 97 -7.17 -4.55 11.82
N PHE A 98 -5.87 -4.72 12.07
CA PHE A 98 -4.92 -3.64 12.27
C PHE A 98 -4.86 -2.67 11.08
N LYS A 99 -5.55 -1.54 11.23
CA LYS A 99 -5.12 -0.22 10.79
C LYS A 99 -5.46 0.75 11.93
N LEU A 100 -4.64 0.74 12.97
CA LEU A 100 -4.82 1.59 14.14
C LEU A 100 -4.07 2.89 13.93
N ILE A 101 -4.82 3.91 13.51
CA ILE A 101 -4.45 5.32 13.63
C ILE A 101 -5.27 5.84 14.82
N HIS A 102 -4.66 5.78 16.02
CA HIS A 102 -5.05 6.47 17.26
C HIS A 102 -6.35 6.06 18.02
N GLY A 103 -6.27 5.04 18.89
CA GLY A 103 -7.20 4.84 20.03
C GLY A 103 -6.73 3.78 21.04
N CYS A 104 -6.91 3.99 22.37
CA CYS A 104 -6.69 2.98 23.44
C CYS A 104 -8.04 2.56 24.06
N PHE A 105 -8.17 1.28 24.45
CA PHE A 105 -9.26 0.74 25.28
C PHE A 105 -8.64 -0.08 26.43
N LYS A 106 -9.11 0.10 27.67
CA LYS A 106 -8.73 -0.75 28.82
C LYS A 106 -9.66 -1.95 28.91
N LEU A 107 -9.10 -3.15 28.78
CA LEU A 107 -9.71 -4.41 29.23
C LEU A 107 -8.76 -5.05 30.23
N TYR A 108 -9.23 -5.26 31.46
CA TYR A 108 -8.69 -6.11 32.53
C TYR A 108 -7.19 -6.44 32.45
N ASP A 109 -6.40 -5.76 33.27
CA ASP A 109 -5.08 -6.13 33.80
C ASP A 109 -4.06 -6.78 32.85
N THR A 110 -4.07 -6.39 31.59
CA THR A 110 -3.08 -6.82 30.59
C THR A 110 -2.49 -5.59 29.91
N PHE A 111 -1.17 -5.42 30.04
CA PHE A 111 -0.41 -4.34 29.42
C PHE A 111 -0.62 -4.35 27.90
N VAL A 112 -1.23 -3.30 27.35
CA VAL A 112 -1.42 -3.15 25.90
C VAL A 112 -0.20 -2.45 25.30
N MET A 113 0.60 -3.18 24.54
CA MET A 113 1.73 -2.66 23.77
C MET A 113 1.44 -2.77 22.27
N VAL A 114 1.68 -1.68 21.54
CA VAL A 114 1.53 -1.62 20.08
C VAL A 114 2.91 -1.37 19.47
N MET A 115 3.31 -2.20 18.51
CA MET A 115 4.54 -2.00 17.74
C MET A 115 4.22 -1.39 16.37
N PHE A 116 5.12 -0.53 15.89
CA PHE A 116 5.02 0.13 14.60
C PHE A 116 6.11 -0.38 13.66
N ILE A 117 5.72 -0.71 12.44
CA ILE A 117 6.61 -1.13 11.36
C ILE A 117 6.22 -0.33 10.13
N CYS A 118 7.21 0.27 9.46
CA CYS A 118 7.00 0.97 8.20
C CYS A 118 7.05 0.02 7.02
N ASN A 119 6.38 0.38 5.93
CA ASN A 119 6.53 -0.32 4.66
C ASN A 119 7.98 -0.20 4.14
N PRO A 120 8.46 -1.13 3.31
CA PRO A 120 9.73 -0.98 2.61
C PRO A 120 9.85 0.38 1.91
N GLY A 121 11.01 1.03 2.00
CA GLY A 121 11.22 2.37 1.46
C GLY A 121 10.85 3.52 2.40
N TYR A 122 10.44 3.22 3.64
CA TYR A 122 10.14 4.21 4.66
C TYR A 122 10.86 3.86 5.97
N HIS A 123 11.43 4.88 6.62
CA HIS A 123 12.02 4.79 7.95
C HIS A 123 11.03 5.26 9.02
N LEU A 124 11.03 4.58 10.17
CA LEU A 124 10.21 4.94 11.31
C LEU A 124 10.81 6.11 12.10
N ASN A 125 10.18 7.28 12.00
CA ASN A 125 10.52 8.45 12.78
C ASN A 125 9.64 8.56 14.04
N GLY A 126 10.19 8.16 15.19
CA GLY A 126 9.52 8.16 16.49
C GLY A 126 9.74 6.84 17.24
N ALA A 127 8.92 6.59 18.27
CA ALA A 127 9.00 5.35 19.05
C ALA A 127 8.54 4.13 18.24
N SER A 128 9.34 3.06 18.23
CA SER A 128 9.00 1.76 17.62
C SER A 128 7.85 1.03 18.31
N SER A 129 7.52 1.46 19.53
CA SER A 129 6.38 0.94 20.27
C SER A 129 5.78 1.97 21.21
N VAL A 130 4.48 1.87 21.44
CA VAL A 130 3.76 2.60 22.48
C VAL A 130 3.03 1.64 23.40
N THR A 131 3.03 1.97 24.68
CA THR A 131 2.36 1.19 25.72
C THR A 131 1.27 2.03 26.37
N CYS A 132 0.09 1.46 26.58
CA CYS A 132 -0.99 2.14 27.29
C CYS A 132 -0.68 2.08 28.80
N ARG A 133 -0.53 3.26 29.41
CA ARG A 133 -0.15 3.45 30.82
C ARG A 133 -1.36 3.28 31.74
N ALA A 134 -1.09 3.14 33.04
CA ALA A 134 -2.12 2.97 34.06
C ALA A 134 -3.11 4.15 34.15
N ASP A 135 -2.67 5.35 33.77
CA ASP A 135 -3.48 6.57 33.70
C ASP A 135 -4.38 6.64 32.43
N GLY A 136 -4.32 5.63 31.55
CA GLY A 136 -5.07 5.59 30.31
C GLY A 136 -4.42 6.38 29.16
N THR A 137 -3.20 6.88 29.32
CA THR A 137 -2.45 7.61 28.27
C THR A 137 -1.43 6.71 27.56
N TRP A 138 -1.00 7.10 26.36
CA TRP A 138 0.07 6.40 25.63
C TRP A 138 1.45 6.83 26.12
N SER A 139 2.41 5.89 26.12
CA SER A 139 3.78 6.16 26.54
C SER A 139 4.51 7.18 25.67
N ASN A 140 4.20 7.22 24.38
CA ASN A 140 4.72 8.18 23.39
C ASN A 140 3.61 8.52 22.39
N SER A 141 3.81 9.57 21.59
CA SER A 141 2.98 9.83 20.40
C SER A 141 3.21 8.75 19.33
N ALA A 142 2.25 8.58 18.43
CA ALA A 142 2.42 7.69 17.30
C ALA A 142 3.60 8.16 16.42
N PRO A 143 4.46 7.24 15.94
CA PRO A 143 5.55 7.57 15.04
C PRO A 143 5.02 7.88 13.64
N THR A 144 5.87 8.49 12.82
CA THR A 144 5.61 8.72 11.40
C THR A 144 6.54 7.86 10.55
N CYS A 145 6.08 7.42 9.38
CA CYS A 145 6.92 6.74 8.40
C CYS A 145 7.35 7.75 7.35
N THR A 146 8.63 8.09 7.31
CA THR A 146 9.19 9.04 6.33
C THR A 146 9.93 8.30 5.22
N PRO A 147 9.84 8.73 3.95
CA PRO A 147 10.56 8.09 2.86
C PRO A 147 12.07 8.00 3.11
N VAL A 148 12.69 6.89 2.70
CA VAL A 148 14.15 6.74 2.75
C VAL A 148 14.78 7.69 1.72
N PRO A 149 15.73 8.55 2.11
CA PRO A 149 16.41 9.45 1.20
C PRO A 149 17.39 8.69 0.30
N CYS A 150 17.51 9.13 -0.95
CA CYS A 150 18.54 8.63 -1.87
C CYS A 150 19.71 9.63 -1.99
N PRO A 151 20.91 9.16 -2.39
CA PRO A 151 22.04 10.04 -2.70
C PRO A 151 21.66 11.13 -3.68
N THR A 152 22.14 12.34 -3.48
CA THR A 152 21.94 13.45 -4.41
C THR A 152 22.60 13.14 -5.75
N LEU A 153 21.87 13.32 -6.84
CA LEU A 153 22.40 13.15 -8.19
C LEU A 153 23.11 14.42 -8.65
N THR A 154 24.26 14.26 -9.30
CA THR A 154 24.95 15.35 -9.99
C THR A 154 24.34 15.55 -11.37
N VAL A 155 24.07 16.79 -11.74
CA VAL A 155 23.57 17.12 -13.08
C VAL A 155 24.65 16.74 -14.11
N PRO A 156 24.33 15.92 -15.12
CA PRO A 156 25.30 15.54 -16.14
C PRO A 156 25.70 16.74 -17.00
N THR A 157 26.97 16.82 -17.37
CA THR A 157 27.45 17.82 -18.32
C THR A 157 26.64 17.73 -19.62
N ASN A 158 26.18 18.86 -20.14
CA ASN A 158 25.30 18.94 -21.30
C ASN A 158 23.95 18.19 -21.15
N GLY A 159 23.43 18.11 -19.92
CA GLY A 159 22.10 17.61 -19.66
C GLY A 159 21.43 18.27 -18.46
N ALA A 160 20.24 17.78 -18.15
CA ALA A 160 19.42 18.24 -17.02
C ALA A 160 18.75 17.06 -16.32
N LEU A 161 18.44 17.25 -15.04
CA LEU A 161 17.67 16.30 -14.23
C LEU A 161 16.26 16.84 -14.02
N SER A 162 15.25 15.97 -14.13
CA SER A 162 13.86 16.31 -13.84
C SER A 162 13.16 15.19 -13.07
N PRO A 163 12.59 15.44 -11.88
CA PRO A 163 12.62 16.72 -11.15
C PRO A 163 14.00 17.05 -10.56
N PRO A 164 14.25 18.31 -10.13
CA PRO A 164 15.41 18.65 -9.32
C PRO A 164 15.28 18.06 -7.90
N GLY A 165 16.42 17.81 -7.25
CA GLY A 165 16.46 17.22 -5.90
C GLY A 165 16.06 18.20 -4.79
N PRO A 166 16.01 17.73 -3.52
CA PRO A 166 16.43 16.40 -3.01
C PRO A 166 15.47 15.26 -3.36
N TYR A 167 15.94 14.01 -3.26
CA TYR A 167 15.23 12.81 -3.69
C TYR A 167 15.01 11.80 -2.57
N ALA A 168 13.84 11.17 -2.55
CA ALA A 168 13.52 10.08 -1.64
C ALA A 168 12.59 9.06 -2.32
N TYR A 169 12.48 7.86 -1.77
CA TYR A 169 11.64 6.80 -2.34
C TYR A 169 10.17 7.27 -2.50
N PRO A 170 9.46 6.95 -3.60
CA PRO A 170 9.89 6.23 -4.82
C PRO A 170 10.17 7.18 -6.00
N THR A 171 10.95 8.24 -5.80
CA THR A 171 11.15 9.26 -6.85
C THR A 171 11.82 8.68 -8.10
N HIS A 172 11.30 9.04 -9.27
CA HIS A 172 11.91 8.78 -10.58
C HIS A 172 12.51 10.07 -11.14
N VAL A 173 13.77 10.01 -11.57
CA VAL A 173 14.50 11.14 -12.13
C VAL A 173 14.84 10.83 -13.59
N THR A 174 14.30 11.66 -14.49
CA THR A 174 14.60 11.61 -15.92
C THR A 174 15.77 12.51 -16.23
N VAL A 175 16.74 11.98 -16.97
CA VAL A 175 17.85 12.75 -17.54
C VAL A 175 17.52 13.12 -18.98
N THR A 176 17.65 14.40 -19.31
CA THR A 176 17.53 14.93 -20.67
C THR A 176 18.86 15.53 -21.12
N CYS A 177 19.22 15.36 -22.39
CA CYS A 177 20.45 15.92 -22.95
C CYS A 177 20.16 17.20 -23.74
N ASN A 178 21.12 18.11 -23.73
CA ASN A 178 21.10 19.33 -24.53
C ASN A 178 21.20 18.98 -26.02
N SER A 179 20.78 19.93 -26.88
CA SER A 179 20.92 19.79 -28.33
C SER A 179 22.38 19.51 -28.73
N GLY A 180 22.60 18.55 -29.63
CA GLY A 180 23.94 18.09 -30.02
C GLY A 180 24.51 16.98 -29.15
N TYR A 181 23.78 16.55 -28.12
CA TYR A 181 24.17 15.45 -27.24
C TYR A 181 23.06 14.39 -27.19
N GLN A 182 23.49 13.14 -27.11
CA GLN A 182 22.62 11.97 -26.95
C GLN A 182 22.83 11.31 -25.59
N LEU A 183 21.77 10.71 -25.07
CA LEU A 183 21.78 10.01 -23.80
C LEU A 183 22.58 8.70 -23.93
N ASN A 184 23.55 8.52 -23.04
CA ASN A 184 24.33 7.30 -22.89
C ASN A 184 24.09 6.69 -21.51
N GLY A 185 23.26 5.64 -21.47
CA GLY A 185 22.85 4.94 -20.26
C GLY A 185 21.33 4.78 -20.16
N VAL A 186 20.86 4.36 -18.98
CA VAL A 186 19.43 4.09 -18.72
C VAL A 186 18.78 5.29 -18.01
N SER A 187 17.65 5.74 -18.53
CA SER A 187 16.81 6.80 -17.97
C SER A 187 15.33 6.37 -18.08
N PRO A 188 14.48 6.62 -17.06
CA PRO A 188 14.76 7.31 -15.80
C PRO A 188 15.52 6.43 -14.78
N VAL A 189 16.17 7.06 -13.81
CA VAL A 189 16.74 6.39 -12.63
C VAL A 189 15.75 6.49 -11.46
N THR A 190 15.58 5.40 -10.71
CA THR A 190 14.56 5.31 -9.64
C THR A 190 15.22 5.19 -8.28
N CYS A 191 14.78 6.00 -7.32
CA CYS A 191 15.16 5.86 -5.92
C CYS A 191 14.43 4.65 -5.32
N GLN A 192 15.19 3.64 -4.91
CA GLN A 192 14.68 2.35 -4.43
C GLN A 192 14.39 2.35 -2.93
N ALA A 193 13.70 1.30 -2.48
CA ALA A 193 13.27 1.14 -1.09
C ALA A 193 14.44 0.98 -0.09
N ASP A 194 15.62 0.61 -0.57
CA ASP A 194 16.86 0.51 0.21
C ASP A 194 17.66 1.82 0.23
N GLY A 195 17.16 2.89 -0.40
CA GLY A 195 17.84 4.17 -0.52
C GLY A 195 18.90 4.23 -1.62
N THR A 196 18.98 3.23 -2.51
CA THR A 196 19.89 3.24 -3.66
C THR A 196 19.20 3.63 -4.96
N TRP A 197 19.98 3.99 -6.00
CA TRP A 197 19.47 4.27 -7.33
C TRP A 197 19.44 3.01 -8.19
N SER A 198 18.38 2.84 -8.99
CA SER A 198 18.21 1.68 -9.85
C SER A 198 19.28 1.51 -10.91
N ASN A 199 19.87 2.62 -11.36
CA ASN A 199 20.97 2.65 -12.31
C ASN A 199 21.89 3.83 -11.94
N PRO A 200 23.17 3.79 -12.34
CA PRO A 200 24.02 4.96 -12.34
C PRO A 200 23.40 6.10 -13.16
N VAL A 201 23.71 7.35 -12.81
CA VAL A 201 23.25 8.53 -13.58
C VAL A 201 23.80 8.43 -15.01
N PRO A 202 22.93 8.45 -16.04
CA PRO A 202 23.39 8.41 -17.43
C PRO A 202 24.11 9.70 -17.81
N THR A 203 24.95 9.61 -18.83
CA THR A 203 25.77 10.73 -19.34
C THR A 203 25.20 11.26 -20.65
N CYS A 204 25.51 12.51 -20.97
CA CYS A 204 25.19 13.10 -22.27
C CYS A 204 26.46 13.21 -23.10
N THR A 205 26.55 12.39 -24.15
CA THR A 205 27.70 12.32 -25.05
C THR A 205 27.41 13.04 -26.36
N PRO A 206 28.38 13.75 -26.97
CA PRO A 206 28.13 14.47 -28.21
C PRO A 206 27.75 13.51 -29.35
N ILE A 207 26.86 13.96 -30.23
CA ILE A 207 26.36 13.15 -31.35
C ILE A 207 27.48 13.00 -32.40
N PRO A 208 27.76 11.77 -32.88
CA PRO A 208 28.72 11.56 -33.95
C PRO A 208 28.17 12.03 -35.31
N CYS A 209 29.00 12.68 -36.10
CA CYS A 209 28.69 12.94 -37.51
C CYS A 209 29.24 11.82 -38.42
N PRO A 210 28.70 11.63 -39.65
CA PRO A 210 29.23 10.69 -40.61
C PRO A 210 30.74 10.88 -40.84
N MET A 211 31.50 9.81 -40.93
CA MET A 211 32.93 9.90 -41.18
C MET A 211 33.19 10.57 -42.54
N LEU A 212 33.99 11.64 -42.55
CA LEU A 212 34.35 12.36 -43.78
C LEU A 212 35.45 11.61 -44.53
N THR A 213 35.36 11.65 -45.86
CA THR A 213 36.41 11.14 -46.74
C THR A 213 37.41 12.25 -47.07
N VAL A 214 38.69 11.87 -47.21
CA VAL A 214 39.73 12.81 -47.64
C VAL A 214 39.51 13.17 -49.12
N PRO A 215 39.48 14.46 -49.49
CA PRO A 215 39.42 14.86 -50.89
C PRO A 215 40.59 14.29 -51.69
N THR A 216 40.34 13.77 -52.89
CA THR A 216 41.42 13.35 -53.80
C THR A 216 42.32 14.54 -54.11
N ASN A 217 43.64 14.38 -53.95
CA ASN A 217 44.62 15.47 -54.02
C ASN A 217 44.43 16.58 -52.98
N GLY A 218 43.91 16.22 -51.81
CA GLY A 218 43.81 17.10 -50.65
C GLY A 218 44.00 16.35 -49.34
N ALA A 219 43.74 17.07 -48.26
CA ALA A 219 43.78 16.60 -46.89
C ALA A 219 42.63 17.22 -46.09
N LEU A 220 42.20 16.55 -45.03
CA LEU A 220 41.30 17.10 -44.02
C LEU A 220 42.00 17.13 -42.67
N SER A 221 41.70 18.14 -41.85
CA SER A 221 42.29 18.32 -40.52
C SER A 221 41.25 18.86 -39.53
N PRO A 222 41.15 18.27 -38.32
CA PRO A 222 41.83 17.06 -37.87
C PRO A 222 41.29 15.79 -38.57
N PRO A 223 42.08 14.70 -38.70
CA PRO A 223 41.60 13.42 -39.23
C PRO A 223 40.82 12.60 -38.19
N GLY A 224 39.95 11.71 -38.67
CA GLY A 224 39.29 10.69 -37.83
C GLY A 224 37.78 10.86 -37.70
N GLN A 225 37.23 10.32 -36.61
CA GLN A 225 35.81 10.47 -36.26
C GLN A 225 35.59 11.80 -35.55
N HIS A 226 34.47 12.46 -35.88
CA HIS A 226 34.13 13.76 -35.31
C HIS A 226 32.74 13.74 -34.68
N PHE A 227 32.56 14.64 -33.71
CA PHE A 227 31.34 14.78 -32.93
C PHE A 227 30.96 16.24 -32.84
N TYR A 228 29.72 16.54 -32.49
CA TYR A 228 29.30 17.91 -32.22
C TYR A 228 30.17 18.54 -31.10
N PRO A 229 30.66 19.79 -31.20
CA PRO A 229 30.55 20.76 -32.31
C PRO A 229 31.88 20.88 -33.10
N ASN A 230 32.55 19.77 -33.41
CA ASN A 230 33.84 19.79 -34.11
C ASN A 230 33.74 20.45 -35.49
N VAL A 231 34.82 21.13 -35.89
CA VAL A 231 34.99 21.75 -37.21
C VAL A 231 36.15 21.05 -37.91
N VAL A 232 35.94 20.67 -39.17
CA VAL A 232 36.94 20.04 -40.03
C VAL A 232 37.27 20.98 -41.18
N THR A 233 38.56 21.17 -41.44
CA THR A 233 39.06 22.02 -42.53
C THR A 233 39.68 21.16 -43.63
N PHE A 234 39.36 21.48 -44.88
CA PHE A 234 39.90 20.83 -46.08
C PHE A 234 40.98 21.70 -46.73
N THR A 235 42.03 21.05 -47.20
CA THR A 235 43.15 21.68 -47.91
C THR A 235 43.47 20.88 -49.16
N CYS A 236 43.98 21.53 -50.21
CA CYS A 236 44.41 20.86 -51.44
C CYS A 236 45.92 20.81 -51.53
N ASN A 237 46.43 19.72 -52.11
CA ASN A 237 47.86 19.54 -52.37
C ASN A 237 48.38 20.59 -53.35
N THR A 238 49.69 20.80 -53.36
CA THR A 238 50.35 21.72 -54.30
C THR A 238 49.96 21.41 -55.76
N GLY A 239 49.64 22.45 -56.52
CA GLY A 239 49.16 22.32 -57.90
C GLY A 239 47.64 22.17 -58.04
N TYR A 240 46.90 22.11 -56.92
CA TYR A 240 45.44 22.05 -56.89
C TYR A 240 44.84 23.28 -56.17
N VAL A 241 43.58 23.56 -56.47
CA VAL A 241 42.75 24.59 -55.83
C VAL A 241 41.48 23.96 -55.29
N LEU A 242 41.03 24.44 -54.14
CA LEU A 242 39.81 23.98 -53.50
C LEU A 242 38.59 24.51 -54.27
N ASP A 243 37.68 23.61 -54.61
CA ASP A 243 36.39 23.90 -55.21
C ASP A 243 35.29 23.46 -54.24
N GLY A 244 34.70 24.44 -53.55
CA GLY A 244 33.77 24.27 -52.45
C GLY A 244 34.18 25.04 -51.20
N VAL A 245 33.50 24.78 -50.08
CA VAL A 245 33.77 25.43 -48.78
C VAL A 245 34.98 24.76 -48.10
N SER A 246 35.88 25.55 -47.53
CA SER A 246 37.11 25.06 -46.89
C SER A 246 36.90 24.41 -45.54
N ASN A 247 35.72 24.50 -44.95
CA ASN A 247 35.40 23.86 -43.69
C ASN A 247 33.97 23.32 -43.64
N THR A 248 33.76 22.37 -42.74
CA THR A 248 32.44 21.85 -42.41
C THR A 248 32.34 21.61 -40.91
N THR A 249 31.18 21.89 -40.33
CA THR A 249 30.94 21.80 -38.89
C THR A 249 29.96 20.66 -38.61
N CYS A 250 30.26 19.83 -37.61
CA CYS A 250 29.35 18.80 -37.15
C CYS A 250 28.21 19.47 -36.36
N GLN A 251 27.00 19.36 -36.88
CA GLN A 251 25.80 20.02 -36.36
C GLN A 251 25.14 19.21 -35.24
N ALA A 252 24.24 19.86 -34.52
CA ALA A 252 23.57 19.28 -33.36
C ALA A 252 22.63 18.11 -33.70
N ASP A 253 22.26 17.96 -34.97
CA ASP A 253 21.45 16.85 -35.49
C ASP A 253 22.33 15.69 -36.04
N GLY A 254 23.66 15.79 -35.93
CA GLY A 254 24.60 14.82 -36.46
C GLY A 254 24.89 14.97 -37.96
N SER A 255 24.47 16.07 -38.60
CA SER A 255 24.79 16.36 -40.01
C SER A 255 26.00 17.29 -40.15
N TRP A 256 26.56 17.36 -41.36
CA TRP A 256 27.64 18.29 -41.71
C TRP A 256 27.07 19.52 -42.40
N THR A 257 27.52 20.71 -42.02
CA THR A 257 27.04 21.97 -42.65
C THR A 257 27.31 22.05 -44.15
N ASN A 258 28.43 21.46 -44.59
CA ASN A 258 28.87 21.44 -45.98
C ASN A 258 29.34 20.03 -46.39
N PRO A 259 29.13 19.61 -47.65
CA PRO A 259 29.69 18.38 -48.18
C PRO A 259 31.22 18.46 -48.35
N VAL A 260 31.86 17.31 -48.56
CA VAL A 260 33.30 17.24 -48.86
C VAL A 260 33.59 17.98 -50.19
N PRO A 261 34.51 18.98 -50.20
CA PRO A 261 34.85 19.74 -51.41
C PRO A 261 35.76 18.93 -52.35
N THR A 262 35.94 19.43 -53.58
CA THR A 262 36.85 18.81 -54.56
C THR A 262 38.14 19.62 -54.72
N CYS A 263 39.25 18.97 -55.05
CA CYS A 263 40.50 19.63 -55.40
C CYS A 263 40.72 19.55 -56.91
N ARG A 264 40.68 20.69 -57.59
CA ARG A 264 40.85 20.80 -59.06
C ARG A 264 42.26 21.28 -59.39
N ARG A 265 42.86 20.79 -60.47
CA ARG A 265 44.19 21.25 -60.90
C ARG A 265 44.16 22.74 -61.23
N LYS A 266 45.21 23.47 -60.84
CA LYS A 266 45.44 24.84 -61.28
C LYS A 266 45.62 24.84 -62.80
N MET A 267 44.74 25.53 -63.53
CA MET A 267 44.99 25.80 -64.94
C MET A 267 46.09 26.86 -65.03
N ILE A 268 47.20 26.50 -65.68
CA ILE A 268 48.22 27.46 -66.10
C ILE A 268 47.77 27.92 -67.48
N ILE A 269 47.31 29.16 -67.59
CA ILE A 269 47.13 29.80 -68.90
C ILE A 269 48.55 30.12 -69.38
N ILE A 270 48.95 29.50 -70.48
CA ILE A 270 50.19 29.82 -71.17
C ILE A 270 49.80 30.88 -72.20
N ASP A 271 50.10 32.15 -71.90
CA ASP A 271 49.95 33.26 -72.84
C ASP A 271 51.04 33.22 -73.93
#